data_AF-A0AA35W0Z9-F1
#
_entry.id   AF-A0AA35W0Z9-F1
#
_cell.length_a   1.000
_cell.length_b   1.000
_cell.length_c   1.000
_cell.angle_alpha   90.00
_cell.angle_beta   90.00
_cell.angle_gamma   90.00
#
_symmetry.space_group_name_H-M   'P 1'
#
loop_
_entity.id
_entity.type
_entity.pdbx_description
1 polymer ?
#
loop_
_entity_poly.entity_id
_entity_poly.type
_entity_poly.pdbx_seq_one_letter_code
_entity_poly.pdbx_strand_id
1 'polypeptide(L)'
;MTDYSSYQHLLIEKSDGIITLTMNRPETLNSTNFRLHNELSRIWLDIGADPEVRVAVVTGAGEAFSAGGDFEMIEQAIDNPAIVAQNTKEAGDIVYNILNLDKPVISAINGVAVGAGLAVALMADISIAAEDARITDGHIRLGAKYYLLTCDFLDGKEAERIGLVSMAVPRDELMETAMRVARRLADGPQPAIRFTKRALNQWLRQAGHTSFDYSLLAEALGFFGDDVKEAWPRCASDGGPNTRRRKTRDVGTFSCQIEVFSADGSPLLTRLGVEPRRRIQSELADGSIVEDAIGEARVSVEGVETTTIVVFVGEGAPTLLGAYTLEGALLMVDPIRQQLAPTHALRMANLIEFIDSEVPQH
;
A
#
# COMPACT_ATOMS: atom_id res chain seq x y z
N MET A 1 30.50 -9.75 23.76
CA MET A 1 29.75 -8.60 23.22
C MET A 1 29.70 -8.79 21.72
N THR A 2 28.51 -8.84 21.13
CA THR A 2 28.35 -8.92 19.67
C THR A 2 28.91 -7.64 19.04
N ASP A 3 29.66 -7.78 17.95
CA ASP A 3 30.28 -6.66 17.24
C ASP A 3 29.34 -6.14 16.15
N TYR A 4 28.93 -4.88 16.30
CA TYR A 4 28.05 -4.18 15.37
C TYR A 4 28.80 -3.16 14.49
N SER A 5 30.12 -3.06 14.61
CA SER A 5 30.93 -2.08 13.86
C SER A 5 30.94 -2.32 12.34
N SER A 6 30.56 -3.52 11.91
CA SER A 6 30.46 -3.85 10.50
C SER A 6 29.26 -3.19 9.80
N TYR A 7 28.24 -2.75 10.54
CA TYR A 7 27.07 -2.07 9.97
C TYR A 7 27.39 -0.61 9.64
N GLN A 8 27.12 -0.20 8.40
CA GLN A 8 27.49 1.10 7.84
C GLN A 8 26.29 2.04 7.71
N HIS A 9 25.11 1.49 7.39
CA HIS A 9 23.89 2.27 7.19
C HIS A 9 22.88 2.09 8.33
N LEU A 10 23.27 1.41 9.40
CA LEU A 10 22.53 1.33 10.65
C LEU A 10 23.36 1.98 11.77
N LEU A 11 22.84 3.04 12.37
CA LEU A 11 23.34 3.50 13.67
C LEU A 11 22.78 2.59 14.75
N ILE A 12 23.64 2.10 15.62
CA ILE A 12 23.31 1.08 16.60
C ILE A 12 23.70 1.59 17.98
N GLU A 13 22.70 1.75 18.83
CA GLU A 13 22.86 2.16 20.22
C GLU A 13 22.32 1.07 21.15
N LYS A 14 23.05 0.75 22.22
CA LYS A 14 22.63 -0.26 23.20
C LYS A 14 22.67 0.32 24.61
N SER A 15 21.54 0.26 25.32
CA SER A 15 21.43 0.65 26.72
C SER A 15 20.37 -0.18 27.40
N ASP A 16 20.64 -0.61 28.64
CA ASP A 16 19.66 -1.26 29.53
C ASP A 16 18.95 -2.49 28.92
N GLY A 17 19.64 -3.20 28.02
CA GLY A 17 19.11 -4.36 27.30
C GLY A 17 18.18 -4.04 26.13
N ILE A 18 18.09 -2.77 25.73
CA ILE A 18 17.44 -2.30 24.52
C ILE A 18 18.52 -2.01 23.50
N ILE A 19 18.34 -2.51 22.27
CA ILE A 19 19.14 -2.10 21.11
C ILE A 19 18.27 -1.23 20.20
N THR A 20 18.74 -0.04 19.86
CA THR A 20 18.08 0.89 18.95
C THR A 20 18.83 0.88 17.62
N LEU A 21 18.13 0.51 16.55
CA LEU A 21 18.59 0.54 15.18
C LEU A 21 18.00 1.76 14.49
N THR A 22 18.85 2.62 13.94
CA THR A 22 18.42 3.76 13.14
C THR A 22 18.97 3.62 11.73
N MET A 23 18.10 3.43 10.73
CA MET A 23 18.50 3.50 9.32
C MET A 23 19.03 4.91 9.04
N ASN A 24 20.24 5.01 8.49
CA ASN A 24 20.98 6.26 8.48
C ASN A 24 21.52 6.60 7.09
N ARG A 25 20.56 6.85 6.18
CA ARG A 25 20.78 7.50 4.88
C ARG A 25 19.73 8.61 4.68
N PRO A 26 19.64 9.60 5.61
CA PRO A 26 18.57 10.59 5.61
C PRO A 26 18.51 11.42 4.33
N GLU A 27 19.65 11.60 3.64
CA GLU A 27 19.78 12.29 2.37
C GLU A 27 19.01 11.61 1.21
N THR A 28 18.75 10.31 1.32
CA THR A 28 17.92 9.54 0.38
C THR A 28 16.62 9.04 1.01
N LEU A 29 16.17 9.69 2.11
CA LEU A 29 15.00 9.26 2.89
C LEU A 29 15.11 7.79 3.33
N ASN A 30 16.32 7.35 3.67
CA ASN A 30 16.63 5.98 4.06
C ASN A 30 16.22 4.94 2.99
N SER A 31 16.44 5.27 1.70
CA SER A 31 16.32 4.30 0.62
C SER A 31 17.28 3.12 0.83
N THR A 32 16.85 1.92 0.47
CA THR A 32 17.61 0.68 0.63
C THR A 32 18.49 0.44 -0.58
N ASN A 33 19.78 0.76 -0.48
CA ASN A 33 20.78 0.26 -1.44
C ASN A 33 21.13 -1.21 -1.11
N PHE A 34 21.95 -1.84 -1.96
CA PHE A 34 22.44 -3.19 -1.73
C PHE A 34 23.04 -3.41 -0.34
N ARG A 35 23.76 -2.41 0.17
CA ARG A 35 24.41 -2.51 1.48
C ARG A 35 23.39 -2.52 2.61
N LEU A 36 22.49 -1.53 2.67
CA LEU A 36 21.48 -1.44 3.71
C LEU A 36 20.48 -2.60 3.61
N HIS A 37 20.14 -3.07 2.42
CA HIS A 37 19.24 -4.21 2.23
C HIS A 37 19.84 -5.50 2.82
N ASN A 38 21.14 -5.73 2.56
CA ASN A 38 21.89 -6.82 3.18
C ASN A 38 22.03 -6.67 4.70
N GLU A 39 22.27 -5.45 5.20
CA GLU A 39 22.35 -5.17 6.63
C GLU A 39 21.02 -5.45 7.34
N LEU A 40 19.90 -5.03 6.75
CA LEU A 40 18.56 -5.30 7.24
C LEU A 40 18.21 -6.80 7.21
N SER A 41 18.80 -7.60 6.32
CA SER A 41 18.58 -9.06 6.35
C SER A 41 19.38 -9.75 7.45
N ARG A 42 20.55 -9.22 7.83
CA ARG A 42 21.50 -9.86 8.76
C ARG A 42 21.37 -9.43 10.21
N ILE A 43 21.03 -8.17 10.47
CA ILE A 43 21.06 -7.58 11.83
C ILE A 43 20.27 -8.37 12.87
N TRP A 44 19.16 -8.98 12.46
CA TRP A 44 18.30 -9.77 13.34
C TRP A 44 18.97 -11.04 13.87
N LEU A 45 19.90 -11.63 13.10
CA LEU A 45 20.67 -12.80 13.52
C LEU A 45 21.66 -12.42 14.62
N ASP A 46 22.38 -11.31 14.43
CA ASP A 46 23.33 -10.78 15.40
C ASP A 46 22.62 -10.31 16.68
N ILE A 47 21.48 -9.65 16.53
CA ILE A 47 20.58 -9.31 17.65
C ILE A 47 20.13 -10.58 18.35
N GLY A 48 19.75 -11.64 17.65
CA GLY A 48 19.36 -12.92 18.23
C GLY A 48 20.46 -13.51 19.10
N ALA A 49 21.70 -13.48 18.60
CA ALA A 49 22.88 -14.01 19.27
C ALA A 49 23.37 -13.18 20.48
N ASP A 50 23.11 -11.87 20.52
CA ASP A 50 23.62 -11.00 21.61
C ASP A 50 22.89 -11.24 22.95
N PRO A 51 23.51 -11.89 23.97
CA PRO A 51 22.86 -12.17 25.24
C PRO A 51 22.47 -10.91 26.04
N GLU A 52 23.07 -9.75 25.73
CA GLU A 52 22.78 -8.49 26.41
C GLU A 52 21.49 -7.84 25.91
N VAL A 53 21.05 -8.18 24.70
CA VAL A 53 19.82 -7.63 24.10
C VAL A 53 18.60 -8.42 24.56
N ARG A 54 17.61 -7.67 25.07
CA ARG A 54 16.29 -8.14 25.47
C ARG A 54 15.21 -7.68 24.50
N VAL A 55 15.29 -6.45 23.99
CA VAL A 55 14.33 -5.82 23.07
C VAL A 55 15.06 -5.03 21.99
N ALA A 56 14.54 -5.02 20.76
CA ALA A 56 15.00 -4.17 19.68
C ALA A 56 13.99 -3.06 19.36
N VAL A 57 14.47 -1.86 19.08
CA VAL A 57 13.72 -0.74 18.53
C VAL A 57 14.32 -0.40 17.17
N VAL A 58 13.50 -0.17 16.15
CA VAL A 58 13.96 0.24 14.81
C VAL A 58 13.24 1.52 14.35
N THR A 59 14.00 2.48 13.81
CA THR A 59 13.50 3.74 13.26
C THR A 59 14.38 4.24 12.10
N GLY A 60 14.01 5.36 11.47
CA GLY A 60 14.81 6.03 10.44
C GLY A 60 15.37 7.37 10.90
N ALA A 61 16.57 7.72 10.45
CA ALA A 61 17.14 9.04 10.68
C ALA A 61 16.41 10.09 9.82
N GLY A 62 16.25 11.30 10.36
CA GLY A 62 15.61 12.41 9.66
C GLY A 62 14.09 12.29 9.60
N GLU A 63 13.51 12.64 8.45
CA GLU A 63 12.05 12.81 8.29
C GLU A 63 11.33 11.55 7.75
N ALA A 64 12.06 10.50 7.40
CA ALA A 64 11.52 9.27 6.84
C ALA A 64 11.97 8.04 7.61
N PHE A 65 11.11 7.02 7.60
CA PHE A 65 11.49 5.69 8.05
C PHE A 65 12.33 5.01 6.96
N SER A 66 11.75 4.82 5.77
CA SER A 66 12.43 4.36 4.56
C SER A 66 11.59 4.63 3.31
N ALA A 67 12.21 5.16 2.26
CA ALA A 67 11.58 5.37 0.96
C ALA A 67 11.56 4.14 0.04
N GLY A 68 11.97 2.96 0.53
CA GLY A 68 12.02 1.74 -0.27
C GLY A 68 13.32 1.59 -1.06
N GLY A 69 13.30 0.76 -2.11
CA GLY A 69 14.50 0.42 -2.88
C GLY A 69 15.19 1.64 -3.50
N ASP A 70 16.51 1.69 -3.38
CA ASP A 70 17.34 2.71 -4.03
C ASP A 70 17.28 2.56 -5.56
N PHE A 71 17.32 3.69 -6.28
CA PHE A 71 17.14 3.65 -7.72
C PHE A 71 18.24 2.90 -8.45
N GLU A 72 19.49 3.04 -8.00
CA GLU A 72 20.60 2.31 -8.61
C GLU A 72 20.44 0.79 -8.40
N MET A 73 19.91 0.39 -7.25
CA MET A 73 19.62 -1.01 -6.95
C MET A 73 18.51 -1.57 -7.84
N ILE A 74 17.44 -0.80 -8.07
CA ILE A 74 16.33 -1.19 -8.94
C ILE A 74 16.81 -1.28 -10.40
N GLU A 75 17.53 -0.26 -10.89
CA GLU A 75 18.06 -0.23 -12.26
C GLU A 75 18.94 -1.44 -12.55
N GLN A 76 19.85 -1.79 -11.63
CA GLN A 76 20.72 -2.95 -11.79
C GLN A 76 19.97 -4.29 -11.73
N ALA A 77 18.78 -4.33 -11.12
CA ALA A 77 17.97 -5.54 -11.02
C ALA A 77 17.16 -5.83 -12.31
N ILE A 78 16.79 -4.80 -13.09
CA ILE A 78 16.01 -4.97 -14.32
C ILE A 78 16.76 -5.90 -15.29
N ASP A 79 16.07 -6.95 -15.74
CA ASP A 79 16.62 -8.00 -16.62
C ASP A 79 17.90 -8.70 -16.10
N ASN A 80 18.20 -8.65 -14.80
CA ASN A 80 19.39 -9.26 -14.22
C ASN A 80 19.05 -10.39 -13.22
N PRO A 81 19.06 -11.66 -13.66
CA PRO A 81 18.71 -12.80 -12.81
C PRO A 81 19.56 -12.95 -11.54
N ALA A 82 20.84 -12.61 -11.59
CA ALA A 82 21.73 -12.76 -10.44
C ALA A 82 21.38 -11.75 -9.33
N ILE A 83 21.14 -10.50 -9.72
CA ILE A 83 20.77 -9.43 -8.78
C ILE A 83 19.36 -9.66 -8.25
N VAL A 84 18.40 -10.01 -9.11
CA VAL A 84 17.03 -10.33 -8.67
C VAL A 84 17.03 -11.50 -7.69
N ALA A 85 17.75 -12.58 -7.98
CA ALA A 85 17.82 -13.73 -7.06
C ALA A 85 18.45 -13.36 -5.71
N GLN A 86 19.50 -12.53 -5.71
CA GLN A 86 20.11 -12.04 -4.47
C GLN A 86 19.13 -11.17 -3.68
N ASN A 87 18.52 -10.18 -4.31
CA ASN A 87 17.58 -9.26 -3.65
C ASN A 87 16.36 -10.00 -3.12
N THR A 88 15.80 -10.94 -3.90
CA THR A 88 14.66 -11.77 -3.48
C THR A 88 15.00 -12.59 -2.25
N LYS A 89 16.19 -13.20 -2.22
CA LYS A 89 16.66 -13.96 -1.06
C LYS A 89 16.79 -13.05 0.16
N GLU A 90 17.43 -11.90 0.01
CA GLU A 90 17.62 -10.95 1.11
C GLU A 90 16.28 -10.39 1.62
N ALA A 91 15.30 -10.14 0.75
CA ALA A 91 13.95 -9.71 1.13
C ALA A 91 13.23 -10.78 1.95
N GLY A 92 13.37 -12.05 1.55
CA GLY A 92 12.91 -13.18 2.35
C GLY A 92 13.60 -13.27 3.70
N ASP A 93 14.93 -13.10 3.73
CA ASP A 93 15.73 -13.12 4.95
C ASP A 93 15.32 -11.98 5.91
N ILE A 94 14.98 -10.77 5.43
CA ILE A 94 14.45 -9.67 6.26
C ILE A 94 13.20 -10.13 7.02
N VAL A 95 12.21 -10.66 6.32
CA VAL A 95 10.93 -11.07 6.92
C VAL A 95 11.12 -12.27 7.85
N TYR A 96 11.78 -13.32 7.36
CA TYR A 96 11.93 -14.56 8.13
C TYR A 96 12.84 -14.38 9.34
N ASN A 97 13.89 -13.57 9.28
CA ASN A 97 14.78 -13.39 10.42
C ASN A 97 14.12 -12.59 11.54
N ILE A 98 13.26 -11.61 11.24
CA ILE A 98 12.42 -10.93 12.26
C ILE A 98 11.39 -11.91 12.84
N LEU A 99 10.72 -12.68 11.99
CA LEU A 99 9.72 -13.67 12.39
C LEU A 99 10.31 -14.77 13.31
N ASN A 100 11.57 -15.13 13.05
CA ASN A 100 12.36 -16.11 13.80
C ASN A 100 13.05 -15.55 15.04
N LEU A 101 13.18 -14.23 15.15
CA LEU A 101 13.81 -13.61 16.29
C LEU A 101 12.93 -13.75 17.54
N ASP A 102 13.45 -14.36 18.59
CA ASP A 102 12.68 -14.57 19.81
C ASP A 102 12.53 -13.30 20.67
N LYS A 103 13.38 -12.30 20.42
CA LYS A 103 13.38 -11.02 21.13
C LYS A 103 12.33 -10.09 20.52
N PRO A 104 11.56 -9.34 21.34
CA PRO A 104 10.61 -8.37 20.82
C PRO A 104 11.28 -7.30 19.97
N VAL A 105 10.60 -6.90 18.90
CA VAL A 105 10.97 -5.83 17.98
C VAL A 105 9.86 -4.78 18.00
N ILE A 106 10.22 -3.52 18.17
CA ILE A 106 9.32 -2.38 18.10
C ILE A 106 9.75 -1.53 16.91
N SER A 107 8.83 -1.19 16.02
CA SER A 107 9.09 -0.20 14.98
C SER A 107 8.52 1.16 15.39
N ALA A 108 9.32 2.20 15.22
CA ALA A 108 8.93 3.59 15.38
C ALA A 108 8.97 4.28 14.01
N ILE A 109 7.81 4.31 13.33
CA ILE A 109 7.64 4.77 11.96
C ILE A 109 7.51 6.29 11.94
N ASN A 110 8.64 6.98 11.77
CA ASN A 110 8.78 8.43 11.89
C ASN A 110 8.42 9.21 10.62
N GLY A 111 7.91 8.58 9.57
CA GLY A 111 7.58 9.27 8.33
C GLY A 111 7.25 8.34 7.18
N VAL A 112 7.78 8.64 5.99
CA VAL A 112 7.59 7.80 4.81
C VAL A 112 8.12 6.38 5.08
N ALA A 113 7.30 5.36 4.82
CA ALA A 113 7.65 3.95 4.94
C ALA A 113 7.13 3.17 3.73
N VAL A 114 8.04 2.69 2.89
CA VAL A 114 7.74 2.01 1.62
C VAL A 114 8.63 0.77 1.44
N GLY A 115 8.10 -0.25 0.76
CA GLY A 115 8.85 -1.41 0.28
C GLY A 115 9.61 -2.16 1.39
N ALA A 116 10.87 -2.49 1.16
CA ALA A 116 11.69 -3.29 2.10
C ALA A 116 11.77 -2.67 3.52
N GLY A 117 11.80 -1.34 3.64
CA GLY A 117 11.75 -0.70 4.95
C GLY A 117 10.38 -0.86 5.63
N LEU A 118 9.30 -0.75 4.87
CA LEU A 118 7.96 -1.03 5.40
C LEU A 118 7.80 -2.49 5.85
N ALA A 119 8.42 -3.45 5.15
CA ALA A 119 8.45 -4.84 5.61
C ALA A 119 9.08 -4.97 7.01
N VAL A 120 10.20 -4.28 7.27
CA VAL A 120 10.79 -4.21 8.62
C VAL A 120 9.82 -3.61 9.64
N ALA A 121 9.13 -2.53 9.26
CA ALA A 121 8.20 -1.84 10.14
C ALA A 121 7.00 -2.71 10.53
N LEU A 122 6.40 -3.42 9.58
CA LEU A 122 5.20 -4.23 9.77
C LEU A 122 5.49 -5.63 10.33
N MET A 123 6.71 -6.13 10.19
CA MET A 123 7.14 -7.38 10.83
C MET A 123 7.53 -7.20 12.30
N ALA A 124 7.65 -5.97 12.78
CA ALA A 124 7.83 -5.70 14.20
C ALA A 124 6.63 -6.22 15.03
N ASP A 125 6.89 -6.65 16.26
CA ASP A 125 5.85 -7.17 17.15
C ASP A 125 4.90 -6.07 17.63
N ILE A 126 5.41 -4.85 17.74
CA ILE A 126 4.63 -3.66 18.08
C ILE A 126 5.08 -2.55 17.13
N SER A 127 4.18 -2.15 16.24
CA SER A 127 4.40 -1.07 15.29
C SER A 127 3.74 0.21 15.78
N ILE A 128 4.53 1.28 15.88
CA ILE A 128 4.11 2.58 16.39
C ILE A 128 4.40 3.58 15.28
N ALA A 129 3.37 4.27 14.79
CA ALA A 129 3.53 5.25 13.72
C ALA A 129 3.38 6.68 14.24
N ALA A 130 4.11 7.62 13.64
CA ALA A 130 3.72 9.02 13.70
C ALA A 130 2.33 9.16 13.02
N GLU A 131 1.45 9.98 13.60
CA GLU A 131 0.13 10.26 13.04
C GLU A 131 0.18 10.71 11.57
N ASP A 132 1.21 11.45 11.20
CA ASP A 132 1.46 11.99 9.86
C ASP A 132 2.42 11.12 9.03
N ALA A 133 2.70 9.88 9.46
CA ALA A 133 3.46 8.92 8.67
C ALA A 133 2.78 8.69 7.31
N ARG A 134 3.57 8.32 6.30
CA ARG A 134 3.07 8.04 4.95
C ARG A 134 3.49 6.63 4.56
N ILE A 135 2.54 5.72 4.64
CA ILE A 135 2.75 4.29 4.44
C ILE A 135 2.14 3.91 3.09
N THR A 136 2.90 3.22 2.26
CA THR A 136 2.36 2.58 1.05
C THR A 136 3.20 1.37 0.70
N ASP A 137 2.57 0.38 0.11
CA ASP A 137 3.28 -0.78 -0.41
C ASP A 137 2.63 -1.34 -1.66
N GLY A 138 3.47 -1.76 -2.61
CA GLY A 138 3.02 -2.60 -3.71
C GLY A 138 2.93 -4.09 -3.34
N HIS A 139 3.37 -4.51 -2.14
CA HIS A 139 3.80 -5.90 -1.90
C HIS A 139 3.14 -6.64 -0.68
N ILE A 140 2.66 -5.97 0.37
CA ILE A 140 2.30 -6.61 1.67
C ILE A 140 0.80 -6.88 1.86
N ARG A 141 0.44 -8.07 2.35
CA ARG A 141 -0.91 -8.63 2.31
C ARG A 141 -1.80 -8.46 3.56
N LEU A 142 -1.83 -7.28 4.18
CA LEU A 142 -2.62 -7.08 5.41
C LEU A 142 -3.70 -5.99 5.26
N GLY A 143 -4.95 -6.38 5.55
CA GLY A 143 -6.04 -5.47 5.93
C GLY A 143 -6.77 -4.71 4.84
N ALA A 144 -6.13 -4.30 3.75
CA ALA A 144 -6.78 -3.43 2.77
C ALA A 144 -6.20 -3.60 1.36
N LYS A 145 -6.79 -4.55 0.59
CA LYS A 145 -6.47 -4.76 -0.84
C LYS A 145 -6.51 -3.46 -1.65
N TYR A 146 -7.37 -2.52 -1.25
CA TYR A 146 -7.44 -1.19 -1.83
C TYR A 146 -6.08 -0.50 -1.86
N TYR A 147 -5.43 -0.29 -0.71
CA TYR A 147 -4.14 0.42 -0.64
C TYR A 147 -3.02 -0.31 -1.39
N LEU A 148 -3.07 -1.64 -1.47
CA LEU A 148 -2.07 -2.43 -2.19
C LEU A 148 -2.24 -2.38 -3.70
N LEU A 149 -3.49 -2.42 -4.18
CA LEU A 149 -3.79 -2.40 -5.60
C LEU A 149 -3.70 -0.98 -6.17
N THR A 150 -3.99 0.04 -5.37
CA THR A 150 -3.92 1.46 -5.77
C THR A 150 -2.55 2.08 -5.50
N CYS A 151 -1.77 1.50 -4.59
CA CYS A 151 -0.56 2.10 -4.03
C CYS A 151 -0.82 3.46 -3.36
N ASP A 152 -2.06 3.75 -2.98
CA ASP A 152 -2.41 5.00 -2.30
C ASP A 152 -1.75 5.07 -0.93
N PHE A 153 -1.40 6.30 -0.55
CA PHE A 153 -0.78 6.54 0.75
C PHE A 153 -1.80 6.47 1.87
N LEU A 154 -1.45 5.67 2.86
CA LEU A 154 -2.11 5.52 4.13
C LEU A 154 -1.38 6.37 5.18
N ASP A 155 -2.11 7.19 5.94
CA ASP A 155 -1.53 7.91 7.07
C ASP A 155 -1.47 7.05 8.35
N GLY A 156 -0.74 7.52 9.37
CA GLY A 156 -0.57 6.77 10.61
C GLY A 156 -1.89 6.52 11.34
N LYS A 157 -2.80 7.50 11.34
CA LYS A 157 -4.12 7.40 12.00
C LYS A 157 -4.98 6.33 11.36
N GLU A 158 -5.05 6.34 10.03
CA GLU A 158 -5.80 5.34 9.28
C GLU A 158 -5.15 3.96 9.41
N ALA A 159 -3.82 3.89 9.43
CA ALA A 159 -3.09 2.64 9.68
C ALA A 159 -3.41 2.04 11.05
N GLU A 160 -3.52 2.85 12.10
CA GLU A 160 -3.97 2.39 13.42
C GLU A 160 -5.44 1.96 13.37
N ARG A 161 -6.32 2.77 12.75
CA ARG A 161 -7.76 2.51 12.67
C ARG A 161 -8.08 1.16 12.04
N ILE A 162 -7.35 0.76 11.00
CA ILE A 162 -7.54 -0.52 10.32
C ILE A 162 -6.73 -1.67 10.94
N GLY A 163 -5.95 -1.40 12.00
CA GLY A 163 -5.13 -2.39 12.68
C GLY A 163 -3.86 -2.81 11.93
N LEU A 164 -3.39 -2.00 10.97
CA LEU A 164 -2.11 -2.23 10.29
C LEU A 164 -0.92 -1.91 11.20
N VAL A 165 -1.05 -0.87 12.03
CA VAL A 165 -0.10 -0.56 13.10
C VAL A 165 -0.77 -0.70 14.48
N SER A 166 0.03 -0.93 15.52
CA SER A 166 -0.48 -1.10 16.88
C SER A 166 -0.99 0.19 17.49
N MET A 167 -0.38 1.33 17.15
CA MET A 167 -0.84 2.65 17.57
C MET A 167 -0.27 3.78 16.69
N ALA A 168 -0.98 4.89 16.62
CA ALA A 168 -0.49 6.15 16.06
C ALA A 168 -0.39 7.21 17.15
N VAL A 169 0.70 7.98 17.15
CA VAL A 169 0.97 9.03 18.15
C VAL A 169 1.51 10.29 17.47
N PRO A 170 1.40 11.48 18.11
CA PRO A 170 2.07 12.67 17.63
C PRO A 170 3.56 12.41 17.34
N ARG A 171 4.06 12.97 16.23
CA ARG A 171 5.43 12.72 15.73
C ARG A 171 6.51 12.96 16.79
N ASP A 172 6.35 13.99 17.60
CA ASP A 172 7.25 14.37 18.69
C ASP A 172 7.20 13.42 19.89
N GLU A 173 6.11 12.66 20.06
CA GLU A 173 5.94 11.65 21.11
C GLU A 173 6.35 10.23 20.67
N LEU A 174 6.66 10.03 19.38
CA LEU A 174 6.88 8.72 18.77
C LEU A 174 8.02 7.94 19.46
N MET A 175 9.22 8.52 19.51
CA MET A 175 10.38 7.83 20.08
C MET A 175 10.26 7.66 21.60
N GLU A 176 9.65 8.61 22.30
CA GLU A 176 9.38 8.46 23.73
C GLU A 176 8.44 7.27 23.97
N THR A 177 7.38 7.17 23.19
CA THR A 177 6.41 6.08 23.28
C THR A 177 7.04 4.73 22.97
N ALA A 178 7.80 4.62 21.88
CA ALA A 178 8.53 3.40 21.53
C ALA A 178 9.50 2.97 22.63
N MET A 179 10.29 3.90 23.18
CA MET A 179 11.22 3.59 24.26
C MET A 179 10.52 3.23 25.57
N ARG A 180 9.37 3.82 25.88
CA ARG A 180 8.55 3.44 27.03
C ARG A 180 8.05 1.99 26.92
N VAL A 181 7.57 1.59 25.75
CA VAL A 181 7.18 0.19 25.48
C VAL A 181 8.39 -0.74 25.56
N ALA A 182 9.53 -0.33 24.98
CA ALA A 182 10.76 -1.10 25.00
C ALA A 182 11.26 -1.37 26.42
N ARG A 183 11.30 -0.35 27.28
CA ARG A 183 11.67 -0.48 28.70
C ARG A 183 10.75 -1.44 29.44
N ARG A 184 9.43 -1.30 29.25
CA ARG A 184 8.45 -2.21 29.86
C ARG A 184 8.68 -3.68 29.46
N LEU A 185 9.01 -3.93 28.20
CA LEU A 185 9.32 -5.27 27.72
C LEU A 185 10.70 -5.76 28.21
N ALA A 186 11.69 -4.88 28.27
CA ALA A 186 13.04 -5.19 28.74
C ALA A 186 13.05 -5.54 30.25
N ASP A 187 12.22 -4.88 31.05
CA ASP A 187 12.09 -5.13 32.50
C ASP A 187 11.15 -6.30 32.83
N GLY A 188 10.39 -6.77 31.84
CA GLY A 188 9.43 -7.85 31.99
C GLY A 188 10.05 -9.26 32.02
N PRO A 189 9.24 -10.29 32.34
CA PRO A 189 9.69 -11.68 32.40
C PRO A 189 10.07 -12.22 31.03
N GLN A 190 11.38 -12.21 30.73
CA GLN A 190 11.91 -12.54 29.41
C GLN A 190 11.43 -13.88 28.84
N PRO A 191 11.42 -15.00 29.58
CA PRO A 191 10.92 -16.27 29.03
C PRO A 191 9.46 -16.18 28.56
N ALA A 192 8.58 -15.56 29.35
CA ALA A 192 7.16 -15.46 29.03
C ALA A 192 6.93 -14.60 27.77
N ILE A 193 7.63 -13.46 27.68
CA ILE A 193 7.55 -12.55 26.52
C ILE A 193 8.01 -13.26 25.24
N ARG A 194 9.17 -13.93 25.29
CA ARG A 194 9.72 -14.65 24.13
C ARG A 194 8.82 -15.81 23.68
N PHE A 195 8.29 -16.59 24.62
CA PHE A 195 7.35 -17.68 24.29
C PHE A 195 6.02 -17.17 23.73
N THR A 196 5.53 -16.03 24.22
CA THR A 196 4.33 -15.39 23.68
C THR A 196 4.53 -15.00 22.21
N LYS A 197 5.63 -14.30 21.91
CA LYS A 197 6.00 -13.97 20.52
C LYS A 197 6.06 -15.22 19.65
N ARG A 198 6.79 -16.27 20.08
CA ARG A 198 6.91 -17.52 19.32
C ARG A 198 5.56 -18.19 19.03
N ALA A 199 4.64 -18.15 19.98
CA ALA A 199 3.31 -18.73 19.84
C ALA A 199 2.47 -17.95 18.82
N LEU A 200 2.44 -16.61 18.93
CA LEU A 200 1.70 -15.74 18.00
C LEU A 200 2.27 -15.83 16.58
N ASN A 201 3.59 -15.89 16.44
CA ASN A 201 4.26 -16.00 15.14
C ASN A 201 3.99 -17.32 14.43
N GLN A 202 3.41 -18.35 15.08
CA GLN A 202 3.05 -19.59 14.39
C GLN A 202 2.05 -19.37 13.25
N TRP A 203 1.11 -18.43 13.40
CA TRP A 203 0.14 -18.14 12.33
C TRP A 203 0.84 -17.51 11.10
N LEU A 204 1.88 -16.69 11.33
CA LEU A 204 2.64 -15.99 10.28
C LEU A 204 3.54 -16.99 9.57
N ARG A 205 4.11 -17.96 10.29
CA ARG A 205 4.90 -19.06 9.71
C ARG A 205 4.05 -19.92 8.78
N GLN A 206 2.83 -20.25 9.21
CA GLN A 206 1.89 -21.00 8.38
C GLN A 206 1.53 -20.24 7.10
N ALA A 207 1.31 -18.93 7.19
CA ALA A 207 1.06 -18.08 6.03
C ALA A 207 2.30 -17.87 5.13
N GLY A 208 3.49 -17.77 5.73
CA GLY A 208 4.74 -17.42 5.05
C GLY A 208 5.08 -18.36 3.89
N HIS A 209 5.10 -19.67 4.16
CA HIS A 209 5.54 -20.68 3.20
C HIS A 209 4.65 -20.86 1.96
N THR A 210 3.45 -20.28 1.95
CA THR A 210 2.52 -20.40 0.82
C THR A 210 2.25 -19.08 0.14
N SER A 211 2.09 -18.01 0.93
CA SER A 211 1.63 -16.73 0.43
C SER A 211 2.77 -15.75 0.20
N PHE A 212 3.71 -15.68 1.14
CA PHE A 212 4.82 -14.73 1.06
C PHE A 212 5.90 -15.20 0.08
N ASP A 213 6.25 -16.48 0.10
CA ASP A 213 7.22 -17.03 -0.87
C ASP A 213 6.72 -16.88 -2.31
N TYR A 214 5.40 -17.03 -2.53
CA TYR A 214 4.79 -16.75 -3.83
C TYR A 214 4.82 -15.26 -4.20
N SER A 215 4.51 -14.36 -3.26
CA SER A 215 4.54 -12.92 -3.56
C SER A 215 5.96 -12.45 -3.89
N LEU A 216 6.98 -12.92 -3.18
CA LEU A 216 8.38 -12.63 -3.49
C LEU A 216 8.77 -13.12 -4.89
N LEU A 217 8.33 -14.33 -5.27
CA LEU A 217 8.57 -14.83 -6.62
C LEU A 217 7.84 -13.99 -7.68
N ALA A 218 6.59 -13.61 -7.43
CA ALA A 218 5.80 -12.79 -8.35
C ALA A 218 6.43 -11.40 -8.54
N GLU A 219 6.93 -10.78 -7.46
CA GLU A 219 7.68 -9.54 -7.50
C GLU A 219 8.97 -9.70 -8.30
N ALA A 220 9.74 -10.78 -8.05
CA ALA A 220 10.95 -11.09 -8.79
C ALA A 220 10.70 -11.21 -10.30
N LEU A 221 9.57 -11.79 -10.71
CA LEU A 221 9.17 -11.87 -12.12
C LEU A 221 8.85 -10.49 -12.72
N GLY A 222 8.38 -9.54 -11.90
CA GLY A 222 8.11 -8.16 -12.33
C GLY A 222 9.34 -7.44 -12.88
N PHE A 223 10.55 -7.78 -12.40
CA PHE A 223 11.81 -7.20 -12.90
C PHE A 223 12.19 -7.63 -14.32
N PHE A 224 11.51 -8.63 -14.89
CA PHE A 224 11.71 -9.10 -16.26
C PHE A 224 10.57 -8.71 -17.21
N GLY A 225 9.50 -8.11 -16.68
CA GLY A 225 8.33 -7.71 -17.45
C GLY A 225 8.55 -6.43 -18.26
N ASP A 226 7.68 -6.19 -19.25
CA ASP A 226 7.75 -4.97 -20.06
C ASP A 226 7.34 -3.73 -19.26
N ASP A 227 6.41 -3.88 -18.29
CA ASP A 227 5.92 -2.79 -17.44
C ASP A 227 7.06 -2.05 -16.72
N VAL A 228 8.01 -2.77 -16.12
CA VAL A 228 9.14 -2.13 -15.43
C VAL A 228 10.06 -1.41 -16.42
N LYS A 229 10.25 -1.95 -17.63
CA LYS A 229 11.11 -1.35 -18.67
C LYS A 229 10.49 -0.08 -19.24
N GLU A 230 9.16 -0.04 -19.35
CA GLU A 230 8.41 1.12 -19.82
C GLU A 230 8.20 2.19 -18.75
N ALA A 231 8.07 1.78 -17.48
CA ALA A 231 7.84 2.69 -16.36
C ALA A 231 9.16 3.28 -15.82
N TRP A 232 10.25 2.51 -15.80
CA TRP A 232 11.51 2.91 -15.17
C TRP A 232 12.08 4.25 -15.68
N PRO A 233 12.16 4.52 -17.00
CA PRO A 233 12.69 5.79 -17.50
C PRO A 233 11.89 7.01 -17.01
N ARG A 234 10.57 6.85 -16.81
CA ARG A 234 9.68 7.89 -16.28
C ARG A 234 9.90 8.09 -14.78
N CYS A 235 9.98 7.00 -14.02
CA CYS A 235 10.25 7.06 -12.57
C CYS A 235 11.62 7.66 -12.24
N ALA A 236 12.67 7.26 -12.97
CA ALA A 236 14.04 7.72 -12.75
C ALA A 236 14.21 9.22 -13.07
N SER A 237 13.46 9.75 -14.04
CA SER A 237 13.53 11.17 -14.44
C SER A 237 12.71 12.11 -13.56
N ASP A 238 11.57 11.65 -13.04
CA ASP A 238 10.69 12.44 -12.17
C ASP A 238 11.14 12.45 -10.69
N GLY A 239 12.27 11.82 -10.34
CA GLY A 239 12.76 11.70 -8.96
C GLY A 239 11.93 10.72 -8.11
N GLY A 240 11.29 9.75 -8.78
CA GLY A 240 10.32 8.83 -8.19
C GLY A 240 8.86 9.29 -8.33
N PRO A 241 7.89 8.44 -7.95
CA PRO A 241 6.44 8.68 -8.16
C PRO A 241 5.84 9.87 -7.37
N ASN A 242 6.65 10.72 -6.72
CA ASN A 242 6.21 11.66 -5.69
C ASN A 242 6.21 13.14 -6.11
N THR A 243 6.35 13.49 -7.40
CA THR A 243 6.46 14.91 -7.83
C THR A 243 5.17 15.58 -8.32
N ARG A 244 4.04 14.86 -8.47
CA ARG A 244 2.77 15.50 -8.91
C ARG A 244 1.73 15.58 -7.81
N ARG A 245 1.64 16.73 -7.14
CA ARG A 245 0.36 17.20 -6.57
C ARG A 245 -0.58 17.51 -7.73
N ARG A 246 -1.56 16.64 -8.03
CA ARG A 246 -2.63 16.94 -9.00
C ARG A 246 -3.44 18.16 -8.51
N LYS A 247 -3.37 19.28 -9.24
CA LYS A 247 -4.25 20.45 -9.05
C LYS A 247 -5.53 20.24 -9.87
N THR A 248 -6.68 20.20 -9.21
CA THR A 248 -8.01 20.21 -9.86
C THR A 248 -8.40 21.63 -10.30
N ARG A 249 -9.04 21.75 -11.47
CA ARG A 249 -9.58 22.99 -12.06
C ARG A 249 -11.05 22.77 -12.45
N ASP A 250 -11.86 23.81 -12.31
CA ASP A 250 -13.33 23.78 -12.34
C ASP A 250 -13.90 24.00 -13.76
N VAL A 251 -14.88 23.20 -14.21
CA VAL A 251 -15.56 23.36 -15.52
C VAL A 251 -16.95 22.69 -15.54
N GLY A 252 -17.97 23.44 -16.00
CA GLY A 252 -19.42 23.29 -15.74
C GLY A 252 -20.23 22.08 -16.28
N THR A 253 -21.57 22.21 -16.21
CA THR A 253 -22.63 21.16 -16.24
C THR A 253 -23.01 20.62 -17.63
N PHE A 254 -23.40 19.34 -17.72
CA PHE A 254 -23.88 18.65 -18.95
C PHE A 254 -25.20 17.88 -18.72
N SER A 255 -25.91 17.50 -19.79
CA SER A 255 -27.15 16.68 -19.74
C SER A 255 -27.14 15.54 -20.77
N CYS A 256 -27.55 14.32 -20.41
CA CYS A 256 -27.72 13.18 -21.34
C CYS A 256 -29.13 12.56 -21.27
N GLN A 257 -29.47 11.65 -22.19
CA GLN A 257 -30.70 10.85 -22.15
C GLN A 257 -30.35 9.37 -22.05
N ILE A 258 -31.04 8.63 -21.19
CA ILE A 258 -30.84 7.20 -20.94
C ILE A 258 -32.20 6.51 -21.01
N GLU A 259 -32.30 5.38 -21.69
CA GLU A 259 -33.49 4.54 -21.74
C GLU A 259 -33.31 3.33 -20.81
N VAL A 260 -34.30 3.06 -19.96
CA VAL A 260 -34.29 1.94 -19.02
C VAL A 260 -35.32 0.91 -19.48
N PHE A 261 -35.02 -0.38 -19.31
CA PHE A 261 -35.92 -1.49 -19.64
C PHE A 261 -36.15 -2.36 -18.40
N SER A 262 -37.34 -2.93 -18.26
CA SER A 262 -37.67 -3.93 -17.24
C SER A 262 -37.00 -5.29 -17.54
N ALA A 263 -37.06 -6.21 -16.56
CA ALA A 263 -36.57 -7.58 -16.72
C ALA A 263 -37.29 -8.38 -17.83
N ASP A 264 -38.54 -8.01 -18.18
CA ASP A 264 -39.28 -8.61 -19.29
C ASP A 264 -39.04 -7.92 -20.64
N GLY A 265 -38.16 -6.90 -20.68
CA GLY A 265 -37.75 -6.18 -21.88
C GLY A 265 -38.69 -5.05 -22.28
N SER A 266 -39.71 -4.72 -21.49
CA SER A 266 -40.56 -3.56 -21.73
C SER A 266 -39.83 -2.24 -21.36
N PRO A 267 -39.93 -1.17 -22.17
CA PRO A 267 -39.24 0.09 -21.91
C PRO A 267 -39.88 0.83 -20.73
N LEU A 268 -39.09 1.06 -19.69
CA LEU A 268 -39.38 1.94 -18.56
C LEU A 268 -38.88 3.34 -18.92
N LEU A 269 -39.63 4.06 -19.76
CA LEU A 269 -39.26 5.39 -20.25
C LEU A 269 -39.16 6.41 -19.10
N THR A 270 -37.95 6.73 -18.66
CA THR A 270 -37.67 7.87 -17.78
C THR A 270 -36.49 8.65 -18.34
N ARG A 271 -36.72 9.90 -18.78
CA ARG A 271 -35.62 10.82 -19.12
C ARG A 271 -34.89 11.20 -17.85
N LEU A 272 -33.58 10.98 -17.80
CA LEU A 272 -32.75 11.27 -16.63
C LEU A 272 -31.86 12.48 -16.89
N GLY A 273 -31.98 13.52 -16.06
CA GLY A 273 -30.96 14.55 -15.97
C GLY A 273 -29.83 14.05 -15.09
N VAL A 274 -28.62 13.97 -15.64
CA VAL A 274 -27.41 13.57 -14.90
C VAL A 274 -26.69 14.84 -14.45
N GLU A 275 -26.44 14.98 -13.16
CA GLU A 275 -25.55 16.03 -12.65
C GLU A 275 -24.12 15.50 -12.55
N PRO A 276 -23.12 16.13 -13.21
CA PRO A 276 -21.74 15.70 -13.11
C PRO A 276 -21.21 15.96 -11.69
N ARG A 277 -20.64 14.94 -11.06
CA ARG A 277 -20.08 15.00 -9.70
C ARG A 277 -18.56 15.05 -9.70
N ARG A 278 -17.91 14.31 -10.60
CA ARG A 278 -16.45 14.18 -10.64
C ARG A 278 -15.95 14.05 -12.07
N ARG A 279 -14.95 14.84 -12.46
CA ARG A 279 -14.22 14.64 -13.72
C ARG A 279 -13.02 13.73 -13.50
N ILE A 280 -12.72 12.90 -14.48
CA ILE A 280 -11.56 12.03 -14.49
C ILE A 280 -10.85 12.17 -15.85
N GLN A 281 -9.54 11.96 -15.87
CA GLN A 281 -8.79 11.77 -17.10
C GLN A 281 -8.53 10.28 -17.25
N SER A 282 -9.04 9.71 -18.33
CA SER A 282 -8.82 8.30 -18.67
C SER A 282 -7.81 8.25 -19.81
N GLU A 283 -6.82 7.38 -19.69
CA GLU A 283 -5.92 7.05 -20.78
C GLU A 283 -6.54 5.89 -21.58
N LEU A 284 -6.72 6.09 -22.87
CA LEU A 284 -7.20 5.05 -23.78
C LEU A 284 -6.07 4.07 -24.11
N ALA A 285 -6.43 2.90 -24.63
CA ALA A 285 -5.46 1.86 -24.99
C ALA A 285 -4.44 2.29 -26.07
N ASP A 286 -4.70 3.37 -26.79
CA ASP A 286 -3.80 3.98 -27.77
C ASP A 286 -2.92 5.10 -27.18
N GLY A 287 -2.96 5.30 -25.85
CA GLY A 287 -2.20 6.33 -25.12
C GLY A 287 -2.80 7.74 -25.22
N SER A 288 -3.94 7.90 -25.89
CA SER A 288 -4.64 9.19 -25.91
C SER A 288 -5.36 9.43 -24.58
N ILE A 289 -5.29 10.67 -24.09
CA ILE A 289 -5.96 11.07 -22.84
C ILE A 289 -7.30 11.70 -23.21
N VAL A 290 -8.38 11.18 -22.61
CA VAL A 290 -9.73 11.72 -22.75
C VAL A 290 -10.23 12.26 -21.41
N GLU A 291 -10.97 13.37 -21.45
CA GLU A 291 -11.70 13.86 -20.29
C GLU A 291 -13.06 13.17 -20.21
N ASP A 292 -13.28 12.40 -19.14
CA ASP A 292 -14.56 11.79 -18.84
C ASP A 292 -15.20 12.49 -17.62
N ALA A 293 -16.52 12.40 -17.52
CA ALA A 293 -17.27 12.82 -16.33
C ALA A 293 -18.06 11.66 -15.74
N ILE A 294 -18.02 11.54 -14.41
CA ILE A 294 -18.86 10.68 -13.60
C ILE A 294 -19.95 11.54 -12.99
N GLY A 295 -21.21 11.20 -13.28
CA GLY A 295 -22.38 11.90 -12.74
C GLY A 295 -23.39 10.96 -12.14
N GLU A 296 -24.27 11.52 -11.31
CA GLU A 296 -25.38 10.81 -10.66
C GLU A 296 -26.70 11.20 -11.32
N ALA A 297 -27.58 10.20 -11.51
CA ALA A 297 -28.99 10.42 -11.80
C ALA A 297 -29.85 9.58 -10.85
N ARG A 298 -30.96 10.17 -10.39
CA ARG A 298 -31.97 9.46 -9.61
C ARG A 298 -33.09 8.99 -10.51
N VAL A 299 -33.40 7.69 -10.47
CA VAL A 299 -34.55 7.09 -11.16
C VAL A 299 -35.57 6.61 -10.15
N SER A 300 -36.84 6.85 -10.46
CA SER A 300 -37.98 6.23 -9.77
C SER A 300 -38.59 5.22 -10.74
N VAL A 301 -38.60 3.94 -10.39
CA VAL A 301 -39.23 2.87 -11.18
C VAL A 301 -40.35 2.28 -10.33
N GLU A 302 -41.58 2.29 -10.85
CA GLU A 302 -42.81 1.72 -10.26
C GLU A 302 -42.76 1.37 -8.75
N GLY A 303 -42.80 2.39 -7.89
CA GLY A 303 -42.91 2.22 -6.44
C GLY A 303 -41.60 1.93 -5.69
N VAL A 304 -40.47 1.82 -6.40
CA VAL A 304 -39.12 1.82 -5.82
C VAL A 304 -38.55 3.23 -5.93
N GLU A 305 -38.50 3.95 -4.81
CA GLU A 305 -37.72 5.18 -4.75
C GLU A 305 -36.23 4.83 -4.77
N THR A 306 -35.52 5.54 -5.64
CA THR A 306 -34.06 5.70 -5.69
C THR A 306 -33.21 4.53 -6.21
N THR A 307 -33.04 4.52 -7.53
CA THR A 307 -31.84 3.96 -8.19
C THR A 307 -30.89 5.12 -8.49
N THR A 308 -29.68 5.10 -7.92
CA THR A 308 -28.60 6.04 -8.28
C THR A 308 -27.85 5.46 -9.47
N ILE A 309 -28.07 6.03 -10.65
CA ILE A 309 -27.34 5.64 -11.85
C ILE A 309 -26.08 6.49 -11.95
N VAL A 310 -24.93 5.82 -12.01
CA VAL A 310 -23.64 6.45 -12.23
C VAL A 310 -23.30 6.36 -13.72
N VAL A 311 -23.20 7.51 -14.38
CA VAL A 311 -23.10 7.59 -15.84
C VAL A 311 -21.74 8.14 -16.25
N PHE A 312 -21.08 7.46 -17.19
CA PHE A 312 -19.91 8.00 -17.89
C PHE A 312 -20.36 8.80 -19.09
N VAL A 313 -19.83 10.02 -19.20
CA VAL A 313 -20.00 10.85 -20.40
C VAL A 313 -18.62 11.05 -21.01
N GLY A 314 -18.34 10.33 -22.10
CA GLY A 314 -17.18 10.57 -22.95
C GLY A 314 -17.54 11.49 -24.13
N GLU A 315 -16.54 12.13 -24.74
CA GLU A 315 -16.71 12.88 -25.99
C GLU A 315 -17.03 11.93 -27.15
N GLY A 316 -18.32 11.63 -27.33
CA GLY A 316 -18.80 10.77 -28.42
C GLY A 316 -19.84 9.76 -27.92
N ALA A 317 -21.03 10.27 -27.62
CA ALA A 317 -22.16 9.57 -27.02
C ALA A 317 -21.97 9.14 -25.55
N PRO A 318 -22.91 9.47 -24.65
CA PRO A 318 -22.88 9.01 -23.27
C PRO A 318 -23.06 7.49 -23.24
N THR A 319 -22.10 6.77 -22.66
CA THR A 319 -22.13 5.32 -22.54
C THR A 319 -22.41 4.95 -21.09
N LEU A 320 -23.57 4.34 -20.85
CA LEU A 320 -23.91 3.81 -19.53
C LEU A 320 -23.09 2.54 -19.26
N LEU A 321 -22.07 2.64 -18.40
CA LEU A 321 -21.21 1.52 -18.03
C LEU A 321 -21.76 0.70 -16.83
N GLY A 322 -22.71 1.22 -16.07
CA GLY A 322 -23.35 0.49 -14.97
C GLY A 322 -24.46 1.25 -14.27
N ALA A 323 -25.38 0.55 -13.59
CA ALA A 323 -26.40 1.14 -12.74
C ALA A 323 -26.46 0.39 -11.40
N TYR A 324 -26.65 1.14 -10.30
CA TYR A 324 -26.63 0.60 -8.95
C TYR A 324 -27.92 1.00 -8.22
N THR A 325 -28.58 0.06 -7.55
CA THR A 325 -29.73 0.36 -6.68
C THR A 325 -29.26 0.50 -5.23
N LEU A 326 -29.97 1.29 -4.41
CA LEU A 326 -29.70 1.42 -2.98
C LEU A 326 -29.84 0.10 -2.20
N GLU A 327 -30.51 -0.90 -2.76
CA GLU A 327 -30.67 -2.23 -2.15
C GLU A 327 -29.54 -3.22 -2.54
N GLY A 328 -28.42 -2.72 -3.07
CA GLY A 328 -27.25 -3.54 -3.38
C GLY A 328 -27.40 -4.46 -4.60
N ALA A 329 -28.45 -4.27 -5.42
CA ALA A 329 -28.56 -4.96 -6.70
C ALA A 329 -27.70 -4.24 -7.75
N LEU A 330 -26.58 -4.86 -8.09
CA LEU A 330 -25.76 -4.48 -9.23
C LEU A 330 -26.52 -4.81 -10.52
N LEU A 331 -27.12 -3.81 -11.16
CA LEU A 331 -27.60 -3.95 -12.54
C LEU A 331 -26.37 -3.86 -13.45
N MET A 332 -25.70 -5.01 -13.62
CA MET A 332 -24.69 -5.21 -14.65
C MET A 332 -25.36 -4.98 -16.01
N VAL A 333 -25.02 -3.88 -16.67
CA VAL A 333 -25.39 -3.66 -18.05
C VAL A 333 -24.63 -4.68 -18.87
N ASP A 334 -25.36 -5.62 -19.49
CA ASP A 334 -24.82 -6.75 -20.25
C ASP A 334 -23.79 -6.28 -21.30
N PRO A 335 -22.48 -6.50 -21.07
CA PRO A 335 -21.43 -6.07 -21.98
C PRO A 335 -21.53 -6.77 -23.35
N ILE A 336 -22.14 -7.96 -23.38
CA ILE A 336 -22.23 -8.82 -24.56
C ILE A 336 -23.24 -8.25 -25.55
N ARG A 337 -24.31 -7.60 -25.08
CA ARG A 337 -25.30 -6.93 -25.96
C ARG A 337 -24.82 -5.59 -26.51
N GLN A 338 -23.88 -4.91 -25.86
CA GLN A 338 -23.39 -3.58 -26.29
C GLN A 338 -22.12 -3.60 -27.16
N GLN A 339 -21.51 -4.76 -27.42
CA GLN A 339 -20.25 -4.86 -28.18
C GLN A 339 -19.17 -3.89 -27.64
N LEU A 340 -19.02 -3.84 -26.32
CA LEU A 340 -18.08 -2.90 -25.69
C LEU A 340 -16.63 -3.24 -26.07
N ALA A 341 -15.92 -2.25 -26.61
CA ALA A 341 -14.50 -2.37 -26.96
C ALA A 341 -13.60 -2.61 -25.71
N PRO A 342 -12.39 -3.18 -25.88
CA PRO A 342 -11.45 -3.46 -24.77
C PRO A 342 -11.03 -2.23 -23.93
N THR A 343 -11.21 -1.02 -24.47
CA THR A 343 -10.91 0.28 -23.84
C THR A 343 -11.75 0.60 -22.60
N HIS A 344 -12.68 -0.26 -22.20
CA HIS A 344 -13.61 0.00 -21.09
C HIS A 344 -13.14 -0.52 -19.71
N ALA A 345 -12.08 -1.33 -19.63
CA ALA A 345 -11.63 -1.91 -18.36
C ALA A 345 -11.12 -0.85 -17.36
N LEU A 346 -10.32 0.12 -17.81
CA LEU A 346 -9.82 1.21 -16.97
C LEU A 346 -10.94 2.16 -16.53
N ARG A 347 -11.94 2.35 -17.41
CA ARG A 347 -13.15 3.12 -17.10
C ARG A 347 -14.01 2.45 -16.03
N MET A 348 -14.10 1.12 -16.02
CA MET A 348 -14.78 0.37 -14.95
C MET A 348 -14.05 0.48 -13.60
N ALA A 349 -12.72 0.53 -13.57
CA ALA A 349 -11.97 0.72 -12.33
C ALA A 349 -12.28 2.08 -11.67
N ASN A 350 -12.29 3.15 -12.46
CA ASN A 350 -12.64 4.49 -11.99
C ASN A 350 -14.11 4.61 -11.52
N LEU A 351 -15.00 3.78 -12.07
CA LEU A 351 -16.40 3.69 -11.64
C LEU A 351 -16.52 3.13 -10.23
N ILE A 352 -15.81 2.01 -9.99
CA ILE A 352 -15.83 1.32 -8.71
C ILE A 352 -15.27 2.23 -7.62
N GLU A 353 -14.16 2.94 -7.90
CA GLU A 353 -13.57 3.91 -6.98
C GLU A 353 -14.55 5.06 -6.62
N PHE A 354 -15.27 5.59 -7.60
CA PHE A 354 -16.28 6.64 -7.34
C PHE A 354 -17.40 6.12 -6.44
N ILE A 355 -17.93 4.92 -6.72
CA ILE A 355 -19.03 4.32 -5.96
C ILE A 355 -18.63 4.09 -4.52
N ASP A 356 -17.43 3.54 -4.28
CA ASP A 356 -16.93 3.28 -2.94
C ASP A 356 -16.70 4.57 -2.13
N SER A 357 -16.43 5.69 -2.81
CA SER A 357 -16.16 6.98 -2.17
C SER A 357 -17.37 7.88 -1.92
N GLU A 358 -18.39 7.83 -2.79
CA GLU A 358 -19.48 8.83 -2.81
C GLU A 358 -20.87 8.21 -2.57
N VAL A 359 -21.05 6.91 -2.76
CA VAL A 359 -22.34 6.24 -2.54
C VAL A 359 -22.36 5.64 -1.12
N PRO A 360 -23.26 6.08 -0.22
CA PRO A 360 -23.35 5.51 1.12
C PRO A 360 -23.59 4.00 1.04
N GLN A 361 -22.67 3.20 1.59
CA GLN A 361 -22.88 1.78 1.78
C GLN A 361 -23.83 1.59 2.97
N HIS A 362 -25.08 1.17 2.72
CA HIS A 362 -26.05 0.83 3.75
C HIS A 362 -26.24 -0.68 3.86
#